data_AF-A0A9E1FBS4-F1
#
_entry.id   AF-A0A9E1FBS4-F1
#
_cell.length_a   1.000
_cell.length_b   1.000
_cell.length_c   1.000
_cell.angle_alpha   90.00
_cell.angle_beta   90.00
_cell.angle_gamma   90.00
#
_symmetry.space_group_name_H-M   'P 1'
#
loop_
_entity.id
_entity.type
_entity.pdbx_description
1 polymer ?
#
loop_
_entity_poly.entity_id
_entity_poly.type
_entity_poly.pdbx_seq_one_letter_code
_entity_poly.pdbx_strand_id
1 'polypeptide(L)'
;MKKVFKFLCVAALLAINALGAEVNVYAAANTTYAFPELIKEFNNLHPDAKINLTLGASGGLVTQIQNSAPADIFMAADMGFAQKAYDTGFAVAAPKVYAQGAVAIFSIRDVDFKKGIEVVRGLKAISIANPETAPYGKASIEALKNAKLYDEVEKNIVYAQKISETLSQALSASDVGFIAASALFSEKMAKYKEG
;
A
#
# COMPACT_ATOMS: atom_id res chain seq x y z
N MET A 1 7.98 57.20 7.78
CA MET A 1 8.17 55.94 8.55
C MET A 1 6.87 55.17 8.81
N LYS A 2 5.83 55.75 9.43
CA LYS A 2 4.58 55.01 9.75
C LYS A 2 3.82 54.44 8.53
N LYS A 3 3.85 55.11 7.37
CA LYS A 3 3.22 54.62 6.12
C LYS A 3 3.98 53.45 5.48
N VAL A 4 5.32 53.46 5.56
CA VAL A 4 6.18 52.38 5.06
C VAL A 4 6.03 51.12 5.91
N PHE A 5 5.93 51.28 7.23
CA PHE A 5 5.67 50.17 8.16
C PHE A 5 4.30 49.52 7.95
N LYS A 6 3.24 50.33 7.68
CA LYS A 6 1.92 49.81 7.33
C LYS A 6 1.92 49.02 6.01
N PHE A 7 2.67 49.46 5.01
CA PHE A 7 2.79 48.76 3.73
C PHE A 7 3.53 47.42 3.85
N LEU A 8 4.56 47.36 4.70
CA LEU A 8 5.33 46.14 4.96
C LEU A 8 4.51 45.07 5.69
N CYS A 9 3.67 45.47 6.66
CA CYS A 9 2.77 44.53 7.35
C CYS A 9 1.67 43.96 6.44
N VAL A 10 1.14 44.75 5.50
CA VAL A 10 0.13 44.28 4.53
C VAL A 10 0.74 43.30 3.52
N ALA A 11 1.98 43.54 3.06
CA ALA A 11 2.69 42.61 2.19
C ALA A 11 3.02 41.27 2.88
N ALA A 12 3.37 41.29 4.17
CA ALA A 12 3.61 40.08 4.96
C ALA A 12 2.32 39.27 5.21
N LEU A 13 1.16 39.93 5.38
CA LEU A 13 -0.16 39.27 5.50
C LEU A 13 -0.64 38.66 4.17
N LEU A 14 -0.24 39.21 3.02
CA LEU A 14 -0.53 38.65 1.70
C LEU A 14 0.38 37.46 1.34
N ALA A 15 1.61 37.42 1.84
CA ALA A 15 2.56 36.32 1.60
C ALA A 15 2.21 35.02 2.34
N ILE A 16 1.36 35.07 3.38
CA ILE A 16 0.93 33.88 4.14
C ILE A 16 -0.12 33.06 3.36
N ASN A 17 -0.82 33.66 2.39
CA ASN A 17 -1.89 33.00 1.64
C ASN A 17 -1.40 32.21 0.41
N ALA A 18 -0.09 32.05 0.22
CA ALA A 18 0.50 31.38 -0.95
C ALA A 18 1.26 30.08 -0.62
N LEU A 19 1.21 29.59 0.63
CA LEU A 19 1.67 28.24 0.94
C LEU A 19 0.53 27.27 0.68
N GLY A 20 0.62 26.57 -0.45
CA GLY A 20 -0.22 25.42 -0.76
C GLY A 20 -0.26 24.42 0.39
N ALA A 21 -1.44 23.87 0.68
CA ALA A 21 -1.60 22.90 1.76
C ALA A 21 -0.87 21.60 1.40
N GLU A 22 0.12 21.21 2.21
CA GLU A 22 0.73 19.89 2.12
C GLU A 22 -0.16 18.86 2.84
N VAL A 23 -0.42 17.73 2.19
CA VAL A 23 -1.20 16.62 2.75
C VAL A 23 -0.34 15.36 2.74
N ASN A 24 -0.02 14.86 3.92
CA ASN A 24 0.79 13.66 4.10
C ASN A 24 -0.11 12.42 4.13
N VAL A 25 0.00 11.58 3.10
CA VAL A 25 -0.81 10.38 2.93
C VAL A 25 0.03 9.15 3.18
N TYR A 26 -0.30 8.39 4.22
CA TYR A 26 0.33 7.11 4.54
C TYR A 26 -0.59 6.00 4.05
N ALA A 27 -0.23 5.37 2.93
CA ALA A 27 -1.08 4.39 2.27
C ALA A 27 -0.42 3.03 2.13
N ALA A 28 -1.23 1.99 2.29
CA ALA A 28 -0.80 0.62 2.13
C ALA A 28 -0.31 0.35 0.69
N ALA A 29 0.77 -0.41 0.54
CA ALA A 29 1.44 -0.57 -0.75
C ALA A 29 0.59 -1.27 -1.85
N ASN A 30 -0.54 -1.88 -1.51
CA ASN A 30 -1.50 -2.43 -2.50
C ASN A 30 -2.22 -1.33 -3.32
N THR A 31 -2.21 -0.08 -2.85
CA THR A 31 -2.83 1.06 -3.53
C THR A 31 -1.89 1.76 -4.53
N THR A 32 -0.62 1.34 -4.61
CA THR A 32 0.45 1.98 -5.40
C THR A 32 0.01 2.43 -6.80
N TYR A 33 -0.79 1.61 -7.48
CA TYR A 33 -1.19 1.85 -8.87
C TYR A 33 -2.41 2.76 -9.04
N ALA A 34 -3.21 2.93 -7.99
CA ALA A 34 -4.35 3.86 -8.01
C ALA A 34 -3.91 5.30 -7.71
N PHE A 35 -2.85 5.48 -6.91
CA PHE A 35 -2.43 6.78 -6.41
C PHE A 35 -2.04 7.81 -7.49
N PRO A 36 -1.37 7.46 -8.60
CA PRO A 36 -1.05 8.44 -9.64
C PRO A 36 -2.30 9.13 -10.21
N GLU A 37 -3.36 8.37 -10.50
CA GLU A 37 -4.63 8.91 -10.99
C GLU A 37 -5.38 9.68 -9.89
N LEU A 38 -5.41 9.16 -8.66
CA LEU A 38 -6.02 9.85 -7.52
C LEU A 38 -5.37 11.21 -7.25
N ILE A 39 -4.04 11.28 -7.27
CA ILE A 39 -3.29 12.54 -7.08
C ILE A 39 -3.57 13.50 -8.23
N LYS A 40 -3.59 13.01 -9.47
CA LYS A 40 -3.90 13.83 -10.65
C LYS A 40 -5.28 14.47 -10.53
N GLU A 41 -6.31 13.67 -10.25
CA GLU A 41 -7.69 14.19 -10.13
C GLU A 41 -7.87 15.08 -8.89
N PHE A 42 -7.21 14.76 -7.77
CA PHE A 42 -7.23 15.64 -6.60
C PHE A 42 -6.60 17.00 -6.91
N ASN A 43 -5.45 17.03 -7.59
CA ASN A 43 -4.77 18.27 -7.97
C ASN A 43 -5.54 19.08 -9.02
N ASN A 44 -6.34 18.44 -9.88
CA ASN A 44 -7.25 19.16 -10.78
C ASN A 44 -8.28 20.00 -10.02
N LEU A 45 -8.74 19.50 -8.87
CA LEU A 45 -9.69 20.19 -7.99
C LEU A 45 -8.99 21.14 -7.00
N HIS A 46 -7.76 20.82 -6.63
CA HIS A 46 -6.96 21.53 -5.63
C HIS A 46 -5.54 21.81 -6.18
N PRO A 47 -5.38 22.76 -7.12
CA PRO A 47 -4.13 22.97 -7.85
C PRO A 47 -2.96 23.41 -6.95
N ASP A 48 -3.27 24.04 -5.82
CA ASP A 48 -2.27 24.49 -4.86
C ASP A 48 -1.92 23.43 -3.81
N ALA A 49 -2.61 22.29 -3.78
CA ALA A 49 -2.33 21.24 -2.81
C ALA A 49 -1.14 20.37 -3.24
N LYS A 50 -0.33 19.96 -2.26
CA LYS A 50 0.79 19.04 -2.48
C LYS A 50 0.58 17.75 -1.70
N ILE A 51 0.48 16.63 -2.41
CA ILE A 51 0.35 15.31 -1.79
C ILE A 51 1.72 14.70 -1.54
N ASN A 52 2.07 14.50 -0.26
CA ASN A 52 3.25 13.76 0.17
C ASN A 52 2.85 12.31 0.45
N LEU A 53 3.03 11.43 -0.54
CA LEU A 53 2.62 10.02 -0.45
C LEU A 53 3.74 9.13 0.12
N THR A 54 3.44 8.41 1.21
CA THR A 54 4.27 7.35 1.79
C THR A 54 3.60 6.00 1.61
N LEU A 55 4.27 5.08 0.88
CA LEU A 55 3.77 3.73 0.59
C LEU A 55 4.52 2.64 1.38
N GLY A 56 3.79 1.87 2.17
CA GLY A 56 4.36 0.84 3.05
C GLY A 56 3.39 -0.28 3.42
N ALA A 57 3.86 -1.23 4.24
CA ALA A 57 2.98 -2.20 4.87
C ALA A 57 2.16 -1.50 5.99
N SER A 58 0.87 -1.80 6.11
CA SER A 58 -0.03 -1.08 7.03
C SER A 58 0.43 -1.13 8.48
N GLY A 59 0.96 -2.27 8.94
CA GLY A 59 1.52 -2.40 10.29
C GLY A 59 2.76 -1.52 10.52
N GLY A 60 3.63 -1.41 9.51
CA GLY A 60 4.78 -0.52 9.56
C GLY A 60 4.36 0.95 9.58
N LEU A 61 3.39 1.33 8.74
CA LEU A 61 2.90 2.71 8.66
C LEU A 61 2.19 3.14 9.94
N VAL A 62 1.30 2.32 10.52
CA VAL A 62 0.65 2.67 11.78
C VAL A 62 1.67 2.78 12.92
N THR A 63 2.73 1.96 12.91
CA THR A 63 3.83 2.08 13.88
C THR A 63 4.58 3.40 13.72
N GLN A 64 4.83 3.85 12.48
CA GLN A 64 5.43 5.17 12.23
C GLN A 64 4.52 6.30 12.74
N ILE A 65 3.22 6.23 12.47
CA ILE A 65 2.22 7.20 12.97
C ILE A 65 2.22 7.25 14.50
N GLN A 66 2.24 6.08 15.15
CA GLN A 66 2.34 5.97 16.61
C GLN A 66 3.65 6.55 17.17
N ASN A 67 4.71 6.59 16.35
CA ASN A 67 5.99 7.23 16.64
C ASN A 67 6.06 8.68 16.10
N SER A 68 4.92 9.36 16.01
CA SER A 68 4.79 10.78 15.65
C SER A 68 5.17 11.13 14.20
N ALA A 69 5.13 10.16 13.28
CA ALA A 69 5.22 10.48 11.86
C ALA A 69 4.01 11.33 11.42
N PRO A 70 4.21 12.42 10.65
CA PRO A 70 3.16 13.36 10.31
C PRO A 70 2.28 12.77 9.20
N ALA A 71 1.19 12.09 9.57
CA ALA A 71 0.21 11.55 8.64
C ALA A 71 -1.13 12.27 8.80
N ASP A 72 -1.60 12.92 7.74
CA ASP A 72 -2.92 13.55 7.68
C ASP A 72 -3.99 12.53 7.29
N ILE A 73 -3.63 11.58 6.42
CA ILE A 73 -4.51 10.50 5.97
C ILE A 73 -3.78 9.16 6.12
N PHE A 74 -4.40 8.21 6.81
CA PHE A 74 -3.93 6.82 6.89
C PHE A 74 -4.88 5.88 6.14
N MET A 75 -4.37 5.23 5.10
CA MET A 75 -5.12 4.25 4.28
C MET A 75 -4.53 2.85 4.46
N ALA A 76 -5.04 2.10 5.44
CA ALA A 76 -4.62 0.73 5.70
C ALA A 76 -5.19 -0.26 4.65
N ALA A 77 -4.56 -1.43 4.53
CA ALA A 77 -5.05 -2.55 3.72
C ALA A 77 -6.06 -3.43 4.46
N ASP A 78 -6.22 -3.26 5.78
CA ASP A 78 -7.27 -3.90 6.57
C ASP A 78 -7.79 -2.97 7.66
N MET A 79 -9.00 -3.27 8.14
CA MET A 79 -9.68 -2.49 9.17
C MET A 79 -9.00 -2.56 10.53
N GLY A 80 -8.30 -3.64 10.87
CA GLY A 80 -7.63 -3.81 12.15
C GLY A 80 -6.53 -2.77 12.39
N PHE A 81 -5.64 -2.51 11.41
CA PHE A 81 -4.64 -1.45 11.58
C PHE A 81 -5.25 -0.05 11.61
N ALA A 82 -6.28 0.22 10.80
CA ALA A 82 -6.98 1.50 10.84
C ALA A 82 -7.72 1.73 12.17
N GLN A 83 -8.35 0.67 12.69
CA GLN A 83 -9.03 0.68 13.99
C GLN A 83 -8.03 0.86 15.12
N LYS A 84 -6.87 0.19 15.07
CA LYS A 84 -5.78 0.40 16.03
C LYS A 84 -5.36 1.86 16.10
N ALA A 85 -5.23 2.55 14.96
CA ALA A 85 -4.89 3.98 14.94
C ALA A 85 -5.96 4.83 15.65
N TYR A 86 -7.24 4.52 15.44
CA TYR A 86 -8.35 5.19 16.10
C TYR A 86 -8.41 4.90 17.61
N ASP A 87 -8.37 3.63 18.01
CA ASP A 87 -8.47 3.20 19.41
C ASP A 87 -7.30 3.72 20.26
N THR A 88 -6.14 3.94 19.64
CA THR A 88 -4.95 4.50 20.31
C THR A 88 -4.87 6.02 20.26
N GLY A 89 -5.91 6.70 19.74
CA GLY A 89 -6.01 8.17 19.73
C GLY A 89 -5.17 8.87 18.65
N PHE A 90 -4.58 8.11 17.71
CA PHE A 90 -3.81 8.65 16.59
C PHE A 90 -4.65 8.99 15.36
N ALA A 91 -5.95 8.62 15.34
CA ALA A 91 -6.91 9.06 14.34
C ALA A 91 -8.09 9.79 14.99
N VAL A 92 -8.46 10.94 14.41
CA VAL A 92 -9.55 11.78 14.93
C VAL A 92 -10.95 11.26 14.56
N ALA A 93 -11.04 10.36 13.58
CA ALA A 93 -12.30 9.82 13.08
C ALA A 93 -12.23 8.29 12.99
N ALA A 94 -13.38 7.65 13.19
CA ALA A 94 -13.49 6.20 13.03
C ALA A 94 -13.17 5.79 11.59
N PRO A 95 -12.45 4.66 11.39
CA PRO A 95 -12.05 4.21 10.07
C PRO A 95 -13.26 3.81 9.22
N LYS A 96 -13.15 4.01 7.90
CA LYS A 96 -14.16 3.62 6.92
C LYS A 96 -13.54 2.70 5.88
N VAL A 97 -14.32 1.71 5.45
CA VAL A 97 -13.96 0.88 4.31
C VAL A 97 -14.00 1.74 3.05
N TYR A 98 -12.88 1.80 2.32
CA TYR A 98 -12.77 2.54 1.06
C TYR A 98 -12.60 1.63 -0.16
N ALA A 99 -12.17 0.37 0.04
CA ALA A 99 -11.96 -0.61 -1.01
C ALA A 99 -11.97 -2.03 -0.44
N GLN A 100 -12.14 -3.01 -1.33
CA GLN A 100 -11.92 -4.43 -1.06
C GLN A 100 -10.84 -4.95 -2.00
N GLY A 101 -9.87 -5.67 -1.44
CA GLY A 101 -8.77 -6.26 -2.19
C GLY A 101 -8.86 -7.79 -2.25
N ALA A 102 -8.17 -8.38 -3.20
CA ALA A 102 -7.97 -9.82 -3.29
C ALA A 102 -6.48 -10.16 -3.42
N VAL A 103 -6.08 -11.29 -2.88
CA VAL A 103 -4.77 -11.90 -3.12
C VAL A 103 -4.85 -12.72 -4.41
N ALA A 104 -3.84 -12.60 -5.27
CA ALA A 104 -3.69 -13.41 -6.48
C ALA A 104 -2.34 -14.11 -6.47
N ILE A 105 -2.28 -15.31 -7.07
CA ILE A 105 -1.02 -15.99 -7.36
C ILE A 105 -0.57 -15.54 -8.74
N PHE A 106 0.68 -15.08 -8.84
CA PHE A 106 1.26 -14.59 -10.08
C PHE A 106 2.61 -15.24 -10.34
N SER A 107 2.92 -15.49 -11.61
CA SER A 107 4.22 -16.00 -12.05
C SER A 107 4.52 -15.56 -13.48
N ILE A 108 5.80 -15.39 -13.78
CA ILE A 108 6.32 -15.31 -15.17
C ILE A 108 7.07 -16.58 -15.58
N ARG A 109 7.00 -17.61 -14.75
CA ARG A 109 7.52 -18.96 -15.04
C ARG A 109 6.36 -19.79 -15.58
N ASP A 110 6.72 -20.87 -16.28
CA ASP A 110 5.74 -21.84 -16.76
C ASP A 110 5.23 -22.67 -15.58
N VAL A 111 4.06 -22.30 -15.05
CA VAL A 111 3.38 -22.98 -13.95
C VAL A 111 1.95 -23.29 -14.34
N ASP A 112 1.46 -24.45 -13.92
CA ASP A 112 0.10 -24.91 -14.27
C ASP A 112 -0.96 -24.31 -13.34
N PHE A 113 -1.47 -23.12 -13.69
CA PHE A 113 -2.53 -22.45 -12.93
C PHE A 113 -3.86 -23.21 -12.92
N LYS A 114 -4.07 -24.25 -13.75
CA LYS A 114 -5.27 -25.11 -13.68
C LYS A 114 -5.35 -25.87 -12.37
N LYS A 115 -4.22 -26.04 -11.68
CA LYS A 115 -4.13 -26.61 -10.33
C LYS A 115 -4.67 -25.67 -9.24
N GLY A 116 -4.99 -24.42 -9.57
CA GLY A 116 -5.39 -23.42 -8.58
C GLY A 116 -4.27 -23.19 -7.57
N ILE A 117 -4.62 -23.08 -6.28
CA ILE A 117 -3.63 -22.83 -5.21
C ILE A 117 -2.60 -23.97 -5.07
N GLU A 118 -2.93 -25.19 -5.50
CA GLU A 118 -2.01 -26.35 -5.48
C GLU A 118 -0.78 -26.15 -6.40
N VAL A 119 -0.79 -25.14 -7.27
CA VAL A 119 0.36 -24.76 -8.11
C VAL A 119 1.63 -24.49 -7.29
N VAL A 120 1.50 -24.17 -6.00
CA VAL A 120 2.63 -23.91 -5.10
C VAL A 120 3.44 -25.16 -4.74
N ARG A 121 2.89 -26.37 -4.94
CA ARG A 121 3.58 -27.61 -4.58
C ARG A 121 4.84 -27.81 -5.41
N GLY A 122 5.93 -28.19 -4.74
CA GLY A 122 7.22 -28.46 -5.38
C GLY A 122 7.97 -27.23 -5.87
N LEU A 123 7.43 -26.02 -5.70
CA LEU A 123 8.14 -24.78 -5.96
C LEU A 123 9.23 -24.53 -4.91
N LYS A 124 10.29 -23.83 -5.29
CA LYS A 124 11.47 -23.57 -4.45
C LYS A 124 11.43 -22.18 -3.81
N ALA A 125 10.77 -21.23 -4.45
CA ALA A 125 10.65 -19.86 -3.96
C ALA A 125 9.24 -19.28 -4.17
N ILE A 126 8.52 -19.08 -3.07
CA ILE A 126 7.17 -18.52 -3.03
C ILE A 126 7.22 -17.18 -2.31
N SER A 127 7.07 -16.08 -3.04
CA SER A 127 7.10 -14.74 -2.43
C SER A 127 5.78 -14.42 -1.74
N ILE A 128 5.83 -14.06 -0.46
CA ILE A 128 4.68 -13.63 0.36
C ILE A 128 5.09 -12.39 1.16
N ALA A 129 4.20 -11.41 1.31
CA ALA A 129 4.49 -10.27 2.17
C ALA A 129 4.54 -10.71 3.64
N ASN A 130 5.35 -10.06 4.48
CA ASN A 130 5.48 -10.42 5.89
C ASN A 130 4.10 -10.35 6.60
N PRO A 131 3.56 -11.48 7.09
CA PRO A 131 2.21 -11.55 7.64
C PRO A 131 2.03 -10.74 8.94
N GLU A 132 3.11 -10.46 9.66
CA GLU A 132 3.06 -9.68 10.90
C GLU A 132 2.76 -8.19 10.65
N THR A 133 3.14 -7.68 9.47
CA THR A 133 3.04 -6.24 9.15
C THR A 133 2.16 -5.94 7.95
N ALA A 134 1.96 -6.93 7.06
CA ALA A 134 1.23 -6.77 5.81
C ALA A 134 -0.05 -7.62 5.79
N PRO A 135 -1.24 -7.01 5.66
CA PRO A 135 -2.50 -7.76 5.63
C PRO A 135 -2.61 -8.79 4.50
N TYR A 136 -2.04 -8.50 3.33
CA TYR A 136 -1.97 -9.44 2.21
C TYR A 136 -1.07 -10.63 2.51
N GLY A 137 -0.02 -10.43 3.33
CA GLY A 137 0.82 -11.52 3.84
C GLY A 137 -0.01 -12.48 4.68
N LYS A 138 -0.71 -11.93 5.67
CA LYS A 138 -1.63 -12.70 6.53
C LYS A 138 -2.68 -13.45 5.70
N ALA A 139 -3.35 -12.78 4.76
CA ALA A 139 -4.34 -13.39 3.88
C ALA A 139 -3.75 -14.50 2.99
N SER A 140 -2.50 -14.38 2.55
CA SER A 140 -1.82 -15.43 1.77
C SER A 140 -1.55 -16.68 2.62
N ILE A 141 -1.11 -16.49 3.87
CA ILE A 141 -0.89 -17.58 4.82
C ILE A 141 -2.23 -18.24 5.18
N GLU A 142 -3.28 -17.46 5.40
CA GLU A 142 -4.64 -17.98 5.64
C GLU A 142 -5.15 -18.80 4.45
N ALA A 143 -4.92 -18.35 3.21
CA ALA A 143 -5.27 -19.10 2.01
C ALA A 143 -4.53 -20.44 1.94
N LEU A 144 -3.23 -20.46 2.20
CA LEU A 144 -2.42 -21.68 2.24
C LEU A 144 -2.85 -22.64 3.35
N LYS A 145 -3.17 -22.12 4.53
CA LYS A 145 -3.67 -22.92 5.67
C LYS A 145 -5.05 -23.53 5.38
N ASN A 146 -5.96 -22.74 4.81
CA ASN A 146 -7.28 -23.22 4.41
C ASN A 146 -7.20 -24.30 3.32
N ALA A 147 -6.22 -24.19 2.43
CA ALA A 147 -5.91 -25.22 1.43
C ALA A 147 -5.10 -26.41 1.99
N LYS A 148 -4.70 -26.39 3.27
CA LYS A 148 -3.85 -27.42 3.90
C LYS A 148 -2.49 -27.60 3.21
N LEU A 149 -1.94 -26.52 2.67
CA LEU A 149 -0.67 -26.48 1.94
C LEU A 149 0.46 -25.83 2.74
N TYR A 150 0.13 -25.04 3.76
CA TYR A 150 1.10 -24.21 4.48
C TYR A 150 2.30 -25.02 4.99
N ASP A 151 2.06 -26.10 5.74
CA ASP A 151 3.12 -26.90 6.37
C ASP A 151 4.08 -27.54 5.33
N GLU A 152 3.59 -27.79 4.12
CA GLU A 152 4.40 -28.37 3.04
C GLU A 152 5.32 -27.35 2.37
N VAL A 153 4.85 -26.11 2.23
CA VAL A 153 5.53 -25.07 1.47
C VAL A 153 6.23 -24.03 2.33
N GLU A 154 6.03 -24.03 3.65
CA GLU A 154 6.55 -23.03 4.59
C GLU A 154 8.04 -22.74 4.39
N LYS A 155 8.85 -23.80 4.25
CA LYS A 155 10.31 -23.69 4.05
C LYS A 155 10.72 -23.01 2.74
N ASN A 156 9.82 -22.93 1.77
CA ASN A 156 10.03 -22.32 0.46
C ASN A 156 9.46 -20.89 0.39
N ILE A 157 8.83 -20.40 1.47
CA ILE A 157 8.30 -19.05 1.53
C ILE A 157 9.44 -18.04 1.70
N VAL A 158 9.48 -17.05 0.81
CA VAL A 158 10.38 -15.91 0.88
C VAL A 158 9.57 -14.69 1.29
N TYR A 159 9.84 -14.15 2.48
CA TYR A 159 9.08 -13.01 3.00
C TYR A 159 9.59 -11.68 2.42
N ALA A 160 8.70 -10.93 1.79
CA ALA A 160 8.91 -9.55 1.38
C ALA A 160 8.43 -8.58 2.47
N GLN A 161 8.97 -7.36 2.54
CA GLN A 161 8.58 -6.40 3.58
C GLN A 161 7.18 -5.82 3.36
N LYS A 162 6.75 -5.70 2.10
CA LYS A 162 5.43 -5.18 1.72
C LYS A 162 4.92 -5.84 0.45
N ILE A 163 3.60 -5.77 0.24
CA ILE A 163 2.96 -6.47 -0.87
C ILE A 163 3.45 -6.02 -2.26
N SER A 164 3.82 -4.75 -2.45
CA SER A 164 4.37 -4.30 -3.74
C SER A 164 5.69 -4.98 -4.11
N GLU A 165 6.47 -5.42 -3.11
CA GLU A 165 7.74 -6.09 -3.32
C GLU A 165 7.55 -7.55 -3.75
N THR A 166 6.46 -8.21 -3.32
CA THR A 166 6.15 -9.59 -3.76
C THR A 166 6.02 -9.71 -5.27
N LEU A 167 5.45 -8.69 -5.92
CA LEU A 167 5.37 -8.63 -7.38
C LEU A 167 6.76 -8.49 -8.00
N SER A 168 7.61 -7.59 -7.48
CA SER A 168 8.99 -7.46 -7.94
C SER A 168 9.77 -8.76 -7.82
N GLN A 169 9.57 -9.52 -6.73
CA GLN A 169 10.19 -10.81 -6.51
C GLN A 169 9.65 -11.87 -7.48
N ALA A 170 8.33 -11.95 -7.71
CA ALA A 170 7.74 -12.85 -8.69
C ALA A 170 8.20 -12.57 -10.13
N LEU A 171 8.51 -11.30 -10.45
CA LEU A 171 9.05 -10.90 -11.74
C LEU A 171 10.55 -11.21 -11.93
N SER A 172 11.29 -11.54 -10.87
CA SER A 172 12.76 -11.60 -10.93
C SER A 172 13.37 -12.84 -10.28
N ALA A 173 12.94 -13.22 -9.09
CA ALA A 173 13.64 -14.16 -8.20
C ALA A 173 12.79 -15.36 -7.74
N SER A 174 11.47 -15.22 -7.64
CA SER A 174 10.58 -16.27 -7.13
C SER A 174 9.92 -17.06 -8.25
N ASP A 175 9.54 -18.31 -7.96
CA ASP A 175 8.78 -19.15 -8.88
C ASP A 175 7.34 -18.63 -9.01
N VAL A 176 6.76 -18.18 -7.90
CA VAL A 176 5.45 -17.52 -7.81
C VAL A 176 5.52 -16.42 -6.75
N GLY A 177 4.60 -15.45 -6.84
CA GLY A 177 4.33 -14.53 -5.75
C GLY A 177 2.84 -14.41 -5.45
N PHE A 178 2.50 -14.31 -4.18
CA PHE A 178 1.18 -13.90 -3.72
C PHE A 178 1.14 -12.37 -3.72
N ILE A 179 0.48 -11.81 -4.73
CA ILE A 179 0.42 -10.37 -5.00
C ILE A 179 -0.97 -9.80 -4.68
N ALA A 180 -1.06 -8.47 -4.62
CA ALA A 180 -2.36 -7.81 -4.68
C ALA A 180 -2.93 -7.94 -6.11
N ALA A 181 -4.16 -8.43 -6.26
CA ALA A 181 -4.80 -8.57 -7.57
C ALA A 181 -4.90 -7.22 -8.32
N SER A 182 -5.03 -6.11 -7.59
CA SER A 182 -5.00 -4.74 -8.14
C SER A 182 -3.72 -4.44 -8.93
N ALA A 183 -2.60 -5.08 -8.62
CA ALA A 183 -1.32 -4.86 -9.30
C ALA A 183 -1.36 -5.28 -10.79
N LEU A 184 -2.20 -6.25 -11.12
CA LEU A 184 -2.42 -6.70 -12.51
C LEU A 184 -3.06 -5.63 -13.38
N PHE A 185 -3.71 -4.61 -12.79
CA PHE A 185 -4.35 -3.52 -13.54
C PHE A 185 -3.38 -2.39 -13.92
N SER A 186 -2.13 -2.45 -13.48
CA SER A 186 -1.13 -1.48 -13.93
C SER A 186 -0.77 -1.69 -15.40
N GLU A 187 -0.50 -0.60 -16.12
CA GLU A 187 -0.08 -0.66 -17.54
C GLU A 187 1.12 -1.59 -17.76
N LYS A 188 2.07 -1.59 -16.81
CA LYS A 188 3.27 -2.43 -16.85
C LYS A 188 2.97 -3.93 -16.77
N MET A 189 1.82 -4.29 -16.19
CA MET A 189 1.37 -5.67 -16.02
C MET A 189 0.40 -6.12 -17.12
N ALA A 190 -0.04 -5.23 -18.02
CA ALA A 190 -0.99 -5.55 -19.08
C ALA A 190 -0.51 -6.72 -19.96
N LYS A 191 0.81 -6.80 -20.22
CA LYS A 191 1.43 -7.90 -20.99
C LYS A 191 1.39 -9.29 -20.31
N TYR A 192 1.00 -9.35 -19.03
CA TYR A 192 0.91 -10.59 -18.26
C TYR A 192 -0.53 -10.96 -17.89
N LYS A 193 -1.54 -10.26 -18.41
CA LYS A 193 -2.96 -10.53 -18.12
C LYS A 193 -3.52 -11.75 -18.86
N GLU A 194 -2.85 -12.23 -19.91
CA GLU A 194 -3.27 -13.39 -20.67
C GLU A 194 -2.49 -14.63 -20.25
N GLY A 195 -3.23 -15.57 -19.66
CA GLY A 195 -2.87 -16.90 -19.15
C GLY A 195 -4.11 -17.58 -18.59
#